data_AF-A0A7X3ZGP9-F1
#
_entry.id   AF-A0A7X3ZGP9-F1
#
_cell.length_a   1.000
_cell.length_b   1.000
_cell.length_c   1.000
_cell.angle_alpha   90.00
_cell.angle_beta   90.00
_cell.angle_gamma   90.00
#
_symmetry.space_group_name_H-M   'P 1'
#
loop_
_entity.id
_entity.type
_entity.pdbx_description
1 polymer ?
#
loop_
_entity_poly.entity_id
_entity_poly.type
_entity_poly.pdbx_seq_one_letter_code
_entity_poly.pdbx_strand_id
1 'polypeptide(L)'
;MNRLWLCLLTLVLPASFAHSQEVFEINTKAQWETWTYPVGAVDLRADGSIRPVKFEQPFNAAPSSPLFTHELKKVKEQRGGVWKAGSNAADAHLIIDDDTTTYWKPNQDDPLDTWWL
;
A
#
# COMPACT_ATOMS: atom_id res chain seq x y z
N MET A 1 11.63 -64.08 63.34
CA MET A 1 12.81 -64.20 62.45
C MET A 1 12.45 -63.55 61.11
N ASN A 2 12.87 -62.30 60.88
CA ASN A 2 14.01 -61.95 60.02
C ASN A 2 13.72 -62.29 58.54
N ARG A 3 13.52 -61.37 57.59
CA ARG A 3 14.43 -60.27 57.18
C ARG A 3 13.84 -59.51 55.96
N LEU A 4 14.09 -58.18 55.91
CA LEU A 4 14.64 -57.35 54.79
C LEU A 4 14.02 -57.52 53.37
N TRP A 5 13.86 -56.56 52.45
CA TRP A 5 14.12 -55.12 52.28
C TRP A 5 13.85 -54.83 50.77
N LEU A 6 13.86 -53.56 50.35
CA LEU A 6 13.87 -53.05 48.95
C LEU A 6 12.52 -53.07 48.19
N CYS A 7 12.09 -52.04 47.44
CA CYS A 7 12.71 -50.78 47.04
C CYS A 7 11.55 -49.85 46.60
N LEU A 8 11.41 -48.67 47.23
CA LEU A 8 10.47 -47.64 46.77
C LEU A 8 11.11 -46.96 45.55
N LEU A 9 10.70 -47.34 44.34
CA LEU A 9 11.10 -46.64 43.11
C LEU A 9 10.25 -45.38 42.99
N THR A 10 10.76 -44.24 43.46
CA THR A 10 10.21 -42.93 43.11
C THR A 10 10.59 -42.60 41.67
N LEU A 11 9.65 -42.82 40.76
CA LEU A 11 9.73 -42.41 39.37
C LEU A 11 9.62 -40.87 39.29
N VAL A 12 10.74 -40.17 39.22
CA VAL A 12 10.76 -38.72 38.94
C VAL A 12 10.55 -38.55 37.43
N LEU A 13 9.30 -38.37 37.01
CA LEU A 13 8.96 -37.91 35.66
C LEU A 13 9.44 -36.46 35.53
N PRO A 14 10.35 -36.13 34.59
CA PRO A 14 10.58 -34.72 34.27
C PRO A 14 9.30 -34.18 33.67
N ALA A 15 8.62 -33.29 34.41
CA ALA A 15 7.56 -32.48 33.85
C ALA A 15 8.19 -31.62 32.75
N SER A 16 8.04 -32.05 31.50
CA SER A 16 8.32 -31.21 30.36
C SER A 16 7.41 -30.00 30.49
N PHE A 17 7.97 -28.86 30.91
CA PHE A 17 7.29 -27.59 30.77
C PHE A 17 7.12 -27.37 29.27
N ALA A 18 5.94 -27.70 28.75
CA ALA A 18 5.52 -27.20 27.46
C ALA A 18 5.55 -25.67 27.59
N HIS A 19 6.60 -25.05 27.05
CA HIS A 19 6.66 -23.61 26.94
C HIS A 19 5.51 -23.22 26.01
N SER A 20 4.41 -22.76 26.59
CA SER A 20 3.30 -22.20 25.81
C SER A 20 3.89 -21.04 25.03
N GLN A 21 4.08 -21.22 23.72
CA GLN A 21 4.35 -20.11 22.84
C GLN A 21 3.15 -19.19 22.94
N GLU A 22 3.30 -18.04 23.60
CA GLU A 22 2.26 -17.01 23.58
C GLU A 22 2.22 -16.43 22.17
N VAL A 23 1.33 -16.99 21.34
CA VAL A 23 1.02 -16.46 20.02
C VAL A 23 -0.01 -15.36 20.22
N PHE A 24 0.41 -14.11 19.99
CA PHE A 24 -0.52 -12.99 19.90
C PHE A 24 -1.07 -12.93 18.48
N GLU A 25 -2.30 -13.41 18.31
CA GLU A 25 -2.98 -13.43 17.00
C GLU A 25 -4.03 -12.31 16.91
N ILE A 26 -4.00 -11.57 15.80
CA ILE A 26 -5.00 -10.56 15.46
C ILE A 26 -5.85 -11.10 14.31
N ASN A 27 -6.93 -11.80 14.63
CA ASN A 27 -7.78 -12.49 13.66
C ASN A 27 -9.27 -12.26 13.87
N THR A 28 -9.65 -11.30 14.73
CA THR A 28 -11.06 -10.95 14.96
C THR A 28 -11.35 -9.52 14.56
N LYS A 29 -12.57 -9.29 14.05
CA LYS A 29 -13.06 -7.94 13.71
C LYS A 29 -12.94 -6.96 14.89
N ALA A 30 -13.28 -7.39 16.10
CA ALA A 30 -13.22 -6.56 17.31
C ALA A 30 -11.80 -6.06 17.63
N GLN A 31 -10.76 -6.86 17.34
CA GLN A 31 -9.37 -6.41 17.50
C GLN A 31 -9.02 -5.31 16.49
N TRP A 32 -9.44 -5.45 15.23
CA TRP A 32 -9.18 -4.47 14.16
C TRP A 32 -9.96 -3.17 14.35
N GLU A 33 -11.16 -3.21 14.93
CA GLU A 33 -11.98 -2.03 15.23
C GLU A 33 -11.35 -1.11 16.28
N THR A 34 -10.33 -1.56 17.02
CA THR A 34 -9.58 -0.71 17.96
C THR A 34 -8.60 0.24 17.26
N TRP A 35 -8.36 0.06 15.95
CA TRP A 35 -7.36 0.82 15.21
C TRP A 35 -7.98 2.04 14.52
N THR A 36 -7.21 3.12 14.40
CA THR A 36 -7.61 4.30 13.63
C THR A 36 -7.14 4.16 12.19
N TYR A 37 -8.06 4.22 11.23
CA TYR A 37 -7.79 4.21 9.80
C TYR A 37 -8.70 5.18 9.06
N PRO A 38 -8.33 5.63 7.84
CA PRO A 38 -9.20 6.45 7.03
C PRO A 38 -10.54 5.74 6.77
N VAL A 39 -11.64 6.49 6.93
CA VAL A 39 -12.99 5.98 6.68
C VAL A 39 -13.06 5.44 5.24
N GLY A 40 -13.53 4.20 5.08
CA GLY A 40 -13.67 3.56 3.78
C GLY A 40 -12.38 2.96 3.20
N ALA A 41 -11.28 2.88 3.96
CA ALA A 41 -10.03 2.25 3.48
C ALA A 41 -10.07 0.71 3.54
N VAL A 42 -10.76 0.14 4.52
CA VAL A 42 -10.79 -1.30 4.80
C VAL A 42 -12.21 -1.82 5.02
N ASP A 43 -12.45 -3.03 4.52
CA ASP A 43 -13.66 -3.84 4.76
C ASP A 43 -13.33 -4.93 5.79
N LEU A 44 -13.85 -4.76 7.01
CA LEU A 44 -13.72 -5.72 8.12
C LEU A 44 -14.87 -6.71 8.08
N ARG A 45 -14.59 -7.95 7.68
CA ARG A 45 -15.60 -9.00 7.57
C ARG A 45 -15.89 -9.68 8.90
N ALA A 46 -17.04 -10.35 8.96
CA ALA A 46 -17.49 -11.08 10.14
C ALA A 46 -16.58 -12.27 10.50
N ASP A 47 -15.84 -12.84 9.53
CA ASP A 47 -14.87 -13.92 9.74
C ASP A 47 -13.50 -13.42 10.25
N GLY A 48 -13.36 -12.12 10.51
CA GLY A 48 -12.11 -11.50 10.93
C GLY A 48 -11.13 -11.19 9.79
N SER A 49 -11.47 -11.53 8.54
CA SER A 49 -10.68 -11.14 7.38
C SER A 49 -10.79 -9.63 7.10
N ILE A 50 -9.69 -9.05 6.65
CA ILE A 50 -9.63 -7.67 6.18
C ILE A 50 -9.42 -7.70 4.68
N ARG A 51 -10.11 -6.81 3.96
CA ARG A 51 -9.67 -6.43 2.62
C ARG A 51 -9.56 -4.91 2.49
N PRO A 52 -8.62 -4.41 1.67
CA PRO A 52 -8.72 -3.06 1.17
C PRO A 52 -10.06 -2.87 0.48
N VAL A 53 -10.74 -1.76 0.74
CA VAL A 53 -11.88 -1.36 -0.08
C VAL A 53 -11.31 -0.97 -1.45
N LYS A 54 -11.83 -1.60 -2.50
CA LYS A 54 -11.48 -1.20 -3.86
C LYS A 54 -12.09 0.17 -4.12
N PHE A 55 -11.22 1.15 -4.35
CA PHE A 55 -11.65 2.48 -4.74
C PHE A 55 -11.90 2.49 -6.25
N GLU A 56 -13.16 2.35 -6.64
CA GLU A 56 -13.58 2.46 -8.04
C GLU A 56 -13.89 3.93 -8.36
N GLN A 57 -12.85 4.71 -8.61
CA GLN A 57 -13.04 6.05 -9.18
C GLN A 57 -13.20 5.95 -10.70
N PRO A 58 -14.08 6.76 -11.32
CA PRO A 58 -14.27 6.78 -12.77
C PRO A 58 -13.11 7.48 -13.52
N PHE A 59 -12.02 7.80 -12.82
CA PHE A 59 -10.93 8.62 -13.34
C PHE A 59 -9.78 7.72 -13.81
N ASN A 60 -9.42 7.82 -15.08
CA ASN A 60 -8.18 7.24 -15.60
C ASN A 60 -7.02 8.18 -15.21
N ALA A 61 -6.01 7.63 -14.53
CA ALA A 61 -4.90 8.40 -13.95
C ALA A 61 -4.20 9.33 -14.95
N ALA A 62 -4.09 8.94 -16.22
CA ALA A 62 -3.47 9.75 -17.27
C ALA A 62 -4.40 10.91 -17.73
N PRO A 63 -5.50 10.67 -18.46
CA PRO A 63 -6.32 11.73 -19.05
C PRO A 63 -7.15 12.50 -18.01
N SER A 64 -7.38 11.93 -16.82
CA SER A 64 -8.09 12.63 -15.74
C SER A 64 -7.18 13.51 -14.89
N SER A 65 -5.86 13.37 -14.99
CA SER A 65 -4.92 14.14 -14.16
C SER A 65 -5.10 15.67 -14.23
N PRO A 66 -5.47 16.31 -15.36
CA PRO A 66 -5.70 17.76 -15.40
C PRO A 66 -6.95 18.23 -14.64
N LEU A 67 -7.84 17.32 -14.22
CA LEU A 67 -9.03 17.63 -13.43
C LEU A 67 -8.69 17.92 -11.96
N PHE A 68 -7.47 17.62 -11.51
CA PHE A 68 -7.06 17.74 -10.12
C PHE A 68 -5.97 18.79 -9.93
N THR A 69 -5.95 19.43 -8.77
CA THR A 69 -4.91 20.36 -8.34
C THR A 69 -4.34 19.94 -6.98
N HIS A 70 -3.08 20.25 -6.72
CA HIS A 70 -2.42 20.00 -5.44
C HIS A 70 -1.51 21.17 -5.08
N GLU A 71 -1.33 21.41 -3.79
CA GLU A 71 -0.47 22.48 -3.30
C GLU A 71 0.99 22.02 -3.23
N LEU A 72 1.91 22.83 -3.74
CA LEU A 72 3.35 22.62 -3.57
C LEU A 72 3.89 23.70 -2.64
N LYS A 73 4.86 23.34 -1.79
CA LYS A 73 5.48 24.31 -0.84
C LYS A 73 6.01 25.59 -1.51
N LYS A 74 6.39 25.54 -2.79
CA LYS A 74 6.93 26.67 -3.56
C LYS A 74 5.97 27.22 -4.64
N VAL A 75 4.96 26.45 -5.03
CA VAL A 75 3.99 26.81 -6.08
C VAL A 75 2.62 26.68 -5.44
N LYS A 76 1.93 27.81 -5.22
CA LYS A 76 0.68 27.87 -4.45
C LYS A 76 -0.32 26.78 -4.86
N GLU A 77 -0.44 26.52 -6.16
CA GLU A 77 -1.30 25.48 -6.70
C GLU A 77 -0.69 24.93 -8.00
N GLN A 78 -0.61 23.61 -8.11
CA GLN A 78 -0.15 22.89 -9.29
C GLN A 78 -1.27 22.00 -9.82
N ARG A 79 -1.62 22.20 -11.09
CA ARG A 79 -2.54 21.30 -11.80
C ARG A 79 -1.84 19.99 -12.15
N GLY A 80 -2.55 18.87 -12.02
CA GLY A 80 -2.07 17.56 -12.48
C GLY A 80 -1.93 17.49 -14.00
N GLY A 81 -1.33 16.41 -14.47
CA GLY A 81 -0.95 16.22 -15.87
C GLY A 81 0.47 16.68 -16.13
N VAL A 82 0.78 17.05 -17.36
CA VAL A 82 2.13 17.46 -17.74
C VAL A 82 2.46 18.80 -17.10
N TRP A 83 3.52 18.81 -16.31
CA TRP A 83 3.92 19.98 -15.54
C TRP A 83 4.60 21.04 -16.41
N LYS A 84 5.59 20.62 -17.20
CA LYS A 84 6.42 21.47 -18.05
C LYS A 84 6.88 20.68 -19.27
N ALA A 85 7.33 21.40 -20.29
CA ALA A 85 8.12 20.85 -21.38
C ALA A 85 9.13 21.91 -21.80
N GLY A 86 10.36 21.49 -22.10
CA GLY A 86 11.40 22.38 -22.60
C GLY A 86 11.19 22.78 -24.06
N SER A 87 10.50 21.93 -24.82
CA SER A 87 10.19 22.10 -26.24
C SER A 87 8.76 21.63 -26.53
N ASN A 88 8.13 22.20 -27.56
CA ASN A 88 6.75 21.89 -27.98
C ASN A 88 5.75 21.71 -26.81
N ALA A 89 5.64 22.72 -25.95
CA ALA A 89 4.76 22.64 -24.78
C ALA A 89 3.27 22.54 -25.13
N ALA A 90 2.87 22.94 -26.34
CA ALA A 90 1.50 22.85 -26.81
C ALA A 90 1.03 21.39 -26.90
N ASP A 91 1.89 20.50 -27.41
CA ASP A 91 1.56 19.09 -27.61
C ASP A 91 1.90 18.22 -26.40
N ALA A 92 2.42 18.81 -25.32
CA ALA A 92 2.89 18.05 -24.17
C ALA A 92 1.78 17.19 -23.55
N HIS A 93 0.55 17.70 -23.54
CA HIS A 93 -0.61 16.97 -23.01
C HIS A 93 -0.96 15.67 -23.77
N LEU A 94 -0.51 15.51 -25.02
CA LEU A 94 -0.81 14.33 -25.85
C LEU A 94 -0.19 13.04 -25.30
N ILE A 95 0.80 13.10 -24.40
CA ILE A 95 1.39 11.87 -23.82
C ILE A 95 0.47 11.16 -22.82
N ILE A 96 -0.60 11.83 -22.37
CA ILE A 96 -1.52 11.35 -21.33
C ILE A 96 -2.99 11.43 -21.77
N ASP A 97 -3.26 11.62 -23.06
CA ASP A 97 -4.62 11.86 -23.59
C ASP A 97 -5.44 10.58 -23.86
N ASP A 98 -4.85 9.40 -23.62
CA ASP A 98 -5.44 8.07 -23.88
C ASP A 98 -5.63 7.75 -25.38
N ASP A 99 -5.04 8.54 -26.29
CA ASP A 99 -5.04 8.30 -27.73
C ASP A 99 -3.67 7.79 -28.20
N THR A 100 -3.60 6.51 -28.59
CA THR A 100 -2.34 5.90 -29.06
C THR A 100 -1.85 6.41 -30.43
N THR A 101 -2.61 7.29 -31.09
CA THR A 101 -2.28 7.86 -32.40
C THR A 101 -1.70 9.27 -32.31
N THR A 102 -1.79 9.92 -31.15
CA THR A 102 -1.19 11.21 -30.85
C THR A 102 0.13 11.00 -30.10
N TYR A 103 1.00 12.02 -30.10
CA TYR A 103 2.27 11.97 -29.40
C TYR A 103 2.85 13.38 -29.23
N TRP A 104 3.64 13.56 -28.18
CA TRP A 104 4.54 14.70 -28.08
C TRP A 104 5.84 14.43 -28.83
N LYS A 105 6.37 15.45 -29.49
CA LYS A 105 7.76 15.48 -29.97
C LYS A 105 8.32 16.89 -29.77
N PRO A 106 9.63 17.04 -29.50
CA PRO A 106 10.26 18.35 -29.49
C PRO A 106 10.22 18.99 -30.89
N ASN A 107 10.32 20.31 -30.94
CA ASN A 107 10.57 21.02 -32.20
C ASN A 107 11.99 20.71 -32.67
N GLN A 108 12.15 20.44 -33.96
CA GLN A 108 13.44 20.07 -34.53
C GLN A 108 14.47 21.22 -34.48
N ASP A 109 13.99 22.46 -34.48
CA ASP A 109 14.83 23.67 -34.43
C ASP A 109 15.26 24.04 -32.99
N ASP A 110 14.69 23.41 -31.97
CA ASP A 110 15.04 23.69 -30.58
C ASP A 110 16.38 23.02 -30.20
N PRO A 111 17.20 23.64 -29.33
CA PRO A 111 18.42 23.02 -28.81
C PRO A 111 18.17 21.67 -28.12
N LEU A 112 19.07 20.70 -28.31
CA LEU A 112 18.93 19.34 -27.76
C LEU A 112 18.75 19.29 -26.24
N ASP A 113 19.30 20.25 -25.49
CA ASP A 113 19.15 20.35 -24.04
C ASP A 113 17.74 20.77 -23.59
N THR A 114 16.88 21.19 -24.52
CA THR A 114 15.47 21.51 -24.28
C THR A 114 14.52 20.38 -24.67
N TRP A 115 15.03 19.27 -25.20
CA TRP A 115 14.23 18.13 -25.66
C TRP A 115 13.81 17.23 -24.48
N TRP A 116 13.01 17.80 -23.58
CA TRP A 116 12.45 17.13 -22.41
C TRP A 116 11.01 17.56 -22.17
N LEU A 117 10.28 16.68 -21.49
CA LEU A 117 8.94 16.86 -20.95
C LEU A 117 8.96 16.41 -19.49
#